data_AF-A0A5N5Z5H8-F1
#
_entry.id   AF-A0A5N5Z5H8-F1
#
_cell.length_a   1.000
_cell.length_b   1.000
_cell.length_c   1.000
_cell.angle_alpha   90.00
_cell.angle_beta   90.00
_cell.angle_gamma   90.00
#
_symmetry.space_group_name_H-M   'P 1'
#
loop_
_entity.id
_entity.type
_entity.pdbx_description
1 polymer ?
#
loop_
_entity_poly.entity_id
_entity_poly.type
_entity_poly.pdbx_seq_one_letter_code
_entity_poly.pdbx_strand_id
1 'polypeptide(L)'
;MFEYYNYIKALHLIFIVTWFAGLFYIPRLFVYQIEAFHKPSPEKEILGKQLKLMAKRLWFIITWPSAILATLFAVILLVLNSSLLQLGWMHIKLAFVVLLFLYHLKTHQMYKQLQKDDVRYTSNFMRLWNEGATFILFAVIFLVILKNSINWIFGVIGIFVLGILLMLGFKVYKRIREKNPEA
;
A
#
# COMPACT_ATOMS: atom_id res chain seq x y z
N MET A 1 -10.53 12.72 -29.87
CA MET A 1 -10.19 11.37 -29.37
C MET A 1 -9.03 11.40 -28.36
N PHE A 2 -7.92 12.11 -28.64
CA PHE A 2 -6.81 12.29 -27.68
C PHE A 2 -7.19 13.00 -26.37
N GLU A 3 -8.14 13.94 -26.41
CA GLU A 3 -8.55 14.69 -25.22
C GLU A 3 -9.19 13.79 -24.16
N TYR A 4 -10.17 12.97 -24.55
CA TYR A 4 -10.83 12.00 -23.67
C TYR A 4 -9.85 10.98 -23.07
N TYR A 5 -8.85 10.55 -23.84
CA TYR A 5 -7.81 9.64 -23.36
C TYR A 5 -7.03 10.25 -22.18
N ASN A 6 -6.63 11.52 -22.28
CA ASN A 6 -5.90 12.19 -21.21
C ASN A 6 -6.76 12.41 -19.95
N TYR A 7 -8.05 12.71 -20.09
CA TYR A 7 -8.97 12.78 -18.95
C TYR A 7 -9.12 11.42 -18.26
N ILE A 8 -9.32 10.34 -19.01
CA ILE A 8 -9.42 8.99 -18.44
C ILE A 8 -8.10 8.60 -17.76
N LYS A 9 -6.96 8.96 -18.34
CA LYS A 9 -5.63 8.74 -17.75
C LYS A 9 -5.44 9.51 -16.45
N ALA A 10 -5.91 10.75 -16.39
CA ALA A 10 -5.90 11.54 -15.16
C ALA A 10 -6.79 10.91 -14.08
N LEU A 11 -8.02 10.51 -14.42
CA LEU A 11 -8.93 9.80 -13.50
C LEU A 11 -8.31 8.50 -12.99
N HIS A 12 -7.75 7.68 -13.87
CA HIS A 12 -7.03 6.47 -13.48
C HIS A 12 -5.94 6.79 -12.45
N LEU A 13 -5.11 7.81 -12.69
CA LEU A 13 -4.03 8.18 -11.78
C LEU A 13 -4.56 8.68 -10.43
N ILE A 14 -5.62 9.49 -10.42
CA ILE A 14 -6.27 9.95 -9.19
C ILE A 14 -6.72 8.74 -8.35
N PHE A 15 -7.41 7.77 -8.96
CA PHE A 15 -7.90 6.60 -8.24
C PHE A 15 -6.79 5.63 -7.82
N ILE A 16 -5.67 5.58 -8.56
CA ILE A 16 -4.47 4.86 -8.11
C ILE A 16 -3.90 5.51 -6.85
N VAL A 17 -3.77 6.84 -6.82
CA VAL A 17 -3.26 7.56 -5.65
C VAL A 17 -4.18 7.37 -4.44
N THR A 18 -5.50 7.49 -4.60
CA THR A 18 -6.44 7.27 -3.49
C THR A 18 -6.47 5.82 -3.03
N TRP A 19 -6.30 4.85 -3.95
CA TRP A 19 -6.18 3.45 -3.58
C TRP A 19 -4.92 3.18 -2.75
N PHE A 20 -3.76 3.68 -3.17
CA PHE A 20 -2.51 3.54 -2.41
C PHE A 20 -2.56 4.27 -1.06
N ALA A 21 -3.19 5.44 -0.99
CA ALA A 21 -3.40 6.13 0.29
C ALA A 21 -4.18 5.25 1.30
N GLY A 22 -5.22 4.55 0.83
CA GLY A 22 -5.95 3.58 1.65
C GLY A 22 -5.09 2.38 2.07
N LEU A 23 -4.30 1.83 1.14
CA LEU A 23 -3.42 0.69 1.39
C LEU A 23 -2.24 1.00 2.32
N PHE A 24 -1.76 2.24 2.37
CA PHE A 24 -0.75 2.68 3.33
C PHE A 24 -1.31 2.89 4.74
N TYR A 25 -2.57 3.29 4.84
CA TYR A 25 -3.15 3.63 6.13
C TYR A 25 -3.86 2.45 6.80
N ILE A 26 -4.43 1.50 6.04
CA ILE A 26 -5.16 0.38 6.64
C ILE A 26 -4.30 -0.55 7.50
N PRO A 27 -3.07 -0.99 7.10
CA PRO A 27 -2.28 -1.91 7.90
C PRO A 27 -1.80 -1.21 9.19
N ARG A 28 -1.59 0.11 9.11
CA ARG A 28 -1.31 0.94 10.29
C ARG A 28 -2.49 0.99 11.26
N LEU A 29 -3.72 1.08 10.77
CA LEU A 29 -4.89 0.94 11.63
C LEU A 29 -4.98 -0.47 12.26
N PHE A 30 -4.59 -1.52 11.54
CA PHE A 30 -4.55 -2.88 12.10
C PHE A 30 -3.56 -3.02 13.25
N VAL A 31 -2.37 -2.40 13.13
CA VAL A 31 -1.41 -2.30 14.23
C VAL A 31 -2.07 -1.73 15.48
N TYR A 32 -2.77 -0.60 15.34
CA TYR A 32 -3.45 0.04 16.47
C TYR A 32 -4.63 -0.78 17.01
N GLN A 33 -5.36 -1.51 16.16
CA GLN A 33 -6.42 -2.43 16.60
C GLN A 33 -5.85 -3.56 17.45
N ILE A 34 -4.73 -4.15 17.02
CA ILE A 34 -4.04 -5.23 17.74
C ILE A 34 -3.51 -4.70 19.09
N GLU A 35 -2.88 -3.52 19.12
CA GLU A 35 -2.39 -2.90 20.35
C GLU A 35 -3.53 -2.55 21.30
N ALA A 36 -4.64 -2.02 20.79
CA ALA A 36 -5.83 -1.73 21.58
C ALA A 36 -6.48 -2.98 22.17
N PHE A 37 -6.44 -4.11 21.47
CA PHE A 37 -7.02 -5.37 21.94
C PHE A 37 -6.36 -5.91 23.23
N HIS A 38 -5.07 -5.60 23.43
CA HIS A 38 -4.28 -6.05 24.60
C HIS A 38 -4.31 -5.06 25.77
N LYS A 39 -5.00 -3.92 25.64
CA LYS A 39 -5.17 -2.97 26.75
C LYS A 39 -6.20 -3.47 27.77
N PRO A 40 -6.12 -3.03 29.04
CA PRO A 40 -7.15 -3.31 30.03
C PRO A 40 -8.48 -2.63 29.66
N SER A 41 -9.59 -3.14 30.20
CA SER A 41 -10.88 -2.45 30.14
C SER A 41 -10.83 -1.17 31.01
N PRO A 42 -11.45 -0.05 30.60
CA PRO A 42 -12.36 0.14 29.46
C PRO A 42 -11.68 0.57 28.15
N GLU A 43 -10.37 0.83 28.14
CA GLU A 43 -9.65 1.36 26.97
C GLU A 43 -9.79 0.46 25.74
N LYS A 44 -9.74 -0.87 25.94
CA LYS A 44 -9.93 -1.87 24.88
C LYS A 44 -11.22 -1.67 24.11
N GLU A 45 -12.33 -1.49 24.82
CA GLU A 45 -13.67 -1.41 24.24
C GLU A 45 -13.87 -0.09 23.49
N ILE A 46 -13.45 1.02 24.12
CA ILE A 46 -13.56 2.37 23.57
C ILE A 46 -12.72 2.51 22.30
N LEU A 47 -11.42 2.17 22.38
CA LEU A 47 -10.50 2.26 21.24
C LEU A 47 -10.84 1.23 20.17
N GLY A 48 -11.17 0.00 20.57
CA GLY A 48 -11.54 -1.07 19.64
C GLY A 48 -12.73 -0.69 18.78
N LYS A 49 -13.81 -0.16 19.37
CA LYS A 49 -15.00 0.28 18.63
C LYS A 49 -14.67 1.39 17.63
N GLN A 50 -13.90 2.40 18.06
CA GLN A 50 -13.52 3.53 17.21
C GLN A 50 -12.61 3.10 16.05
N LEU A 51 -11.58 2.30 16.33
CA LEU A 51 -10.63 1.85 15.31
C LEU A 51 -11.28 0.90 14.30
N LYS A 52 -12.24 0.08 14.71
CA LYS A 52 -13.05 -0.74 13.79
C LYS A 52 -13.88 0.14 12.84
N LEU A 53 -14.51 1.19 13.37
CA LEU A 53 -15.25 2.15 12.55
C LEU A 53 -14.36 2.87 11.54
N MET A 54 -13.18 3.34 11.98
CA MET A 54 -12.20 3.99 11.10
C MET A 54 -11.73 3.04 9.99
N ALA A 55 -11.38 1.80 10.34
CA ALA A 55 -10.97 0.79 9.36
C ALA A 55 -12.09 0.49 8.36
N LYS A 56 -13.34 0.33 8.82
CA LYS A 56 -14.49 0.09 7.95
C LYS A 56 -14.70 1.23 6.96
N ARG A 57 -14.69 2.47 7.44
CA ARG A 57 -14.87 3.67 6.60
C ARG A 57 -13.75 3.77 5.57
N LEU A 58 -12.49 3.69 5.99
CA LEU A 58 -11.35 3.73 5.08
C LEU A 58 -11.42 2.62 4.02
N TRP A 59 -11.75 1.40 4.44
CA TRP A 59 -11.71 0.23 3.57
C TRP A 59 -12.84 0.25 2.53
N PHE A 60 -14.07 0.50 2.95
CA PHE A 60 -15.24 0.42 2.07
C PHE A 60 -15.66 1.72 1.41
N ILE A 61 -15.33 2.89 1.99
CA ILE A 61 -15.68 4.19 1.38
C ILE A 61 -14.56 4.65 0.44
N ILE A 62 -13.30 4.40 0.79
CA ILE A 62 -12.16 4.94 0.04
C ILE A 62 -11.45 3.83 -0.74
N THR A 63 -10.96 2.81 -0.05
CA THR A 63 -9.97 1.89 -0.63
C THR A 63 -10.57 0.98 -1.71
N TRP A 64 -11.67 0.28 -1.42
CA TRP A 64 -12.35 -0.59 -2.39
C TRP A 64 -12.91 0.16 -3.59
N PRO A 65 -13.68 1.27 -3.42
CA PRO A 65 -14.18 2.04 -4.56
C PRO A 65 -13.06 2.57 -5.44
N SER A 66 -11.95 3.04 -4.84
CA SER A 66 -10.78 3.49 -5.59
C SER A 66 -10.12 2.35 -6.37
N ALA A 67 -9.99 1.16 -5.80
CA ALA A 67 -9.43 0.00 -6.49
C ALA A 67 -10.26 -0.38 -7.74
N ILE A 68 -11.59 -0.38 -7.59
CA ILE A 68 -12.53 -0.70 -8.67
C ILE A 68 -12.44 0.36 -9.77
N LEU A 69 -12.52 1.64 -9.41
CA LEU A 69 -12.47 2.74 -10.38
C LEU A 69 -11.12 2.85 -11.08
N ALA A 70 -10.01 2.71 -10.34
CA ALA A 70 -8.67 2.66 -10.91
C ALA A 70 -8.56 1.55 -11.96
N THR A 71 -9.11 0.37 -11.68
CA THR A 71 -9.07 -0.79 -12.58
C THR A 71 -9.99 -0.59 -13.78
N LEU A 72 -11.19 -0.05 -13.58
CA LEU A 72 -12.10 0.29 -14.66
C LEU A 72 -11.44 1.24 -15.66
N PHE A 73 -10.84 2.34 -15.18
CA PHE A 73 -10.14 3.26 -16.07
C PHE A 73 -8.90 2.64 -16.71
N ALA A 74 -8.18 1.74 -16.01
CA ALA A 74 -7.06 1.00 -16.60
C ALA A 74 -7.50 0.15 -17.80
N VAL A 75 -8.62 -0.57 -17.66
CA VAL A 75 -9.19 -1.40 -18.73
C VAL A 75 -9.64 -0.52 -19.89
N ILE A 76 -10.32 0.60 -19.63
CA ILE A 76 -10.73 1.55 -20.68
C ILE A 76 -9.50 2.08 -21.44
N LEU A 77 -8.42 2.44 -20.75
CA LEU A 77 -7.18 2.91 -21.40
C LEU A 77 -6.52 1.85 -22.27
N LEU A 78 -6.57 0.58 -21.85
CA LEU A 78 -6.05 -0.55 -22.62
C LEU A 78 -6.89 -0.84 -23.87
N VAL A 79 -8.21 -0.71 -23.78
CA VAL A 79 -9.11 -0.86 -24.93
C VAL A 79 -8.90 0.28 -25.94
N LEU A 80 -8.77 1.52 -25.46
CA LEU A 80 -8.53 2.69 -26.31
C LEU A 80 -7.14 2.69 -26.96
N ASN A 81 -6.16 2.01 -26.35
CA ASN A 81 -4.81 1.89 -26.87
C ASN A 81 -4.25 0.48 -26.67
N SER A 82 -4.71 -0.46 -27.51
CA SER A 82 -4.30 -1.86 -27.46
C SER A 82 -2.83 -2.10 -27.80
N SER A 83 -2.19 -1.16 -28.52
CA SER A 83 -0.75 -1.23 -28.83
C SER A 83 0.14 -1.22 -27.58
N LEU A 84 -0.37 -0.73 -26.44
CA LEU A 84 0.35 -0.79 -25.16
C LEU A 84 0.68 -2.22 -24.73
N LEU A 85 -0.15 -3.21 -25.11
CA LEU A 85 0.08 -4.61 -24.79
C LEU A 85 1.24 -5.23 -25.59
N GLN A 86 1.71 -4.57 -26.65
CA GLN A 86 2.89 -5.02 -27.40
C GLN A 86 4.20 -4.59 -26.72
N LEU A 87 4.12 -3.71 -25.71
CA LEU A 87 5.29 -3.18 -25.02
C LEU A 87 5.66 -4.08 -23.82
N GLY A 88 6.90 -4.56 -23.79
CA GLY A 88 7.39 -5.47 -22.74
C GLY A 88 7.21 -4.93 -21.30
N TRP A 89 7.40 -3.62 -21.09
CA TRP A 89 7.20 -2.99 -19.78
C TRP A 89 5.74 -3.02 -19.32
N MET A 90 4.77 -3.09 -20.24
CA MET A 90 3.35 -3.16 -19.90
C MET A 90 2.99 -4.53 -19.31
N HIS A 91 3.56 -5.62 -19.80
CA HIS A 91 3.37 -6.95 -19.21
C HIS A 91 3.91 -7.01 -17.77
N ILE A 92 5.08 -6.43 -17.53
CA ILE A 92 5.66 -6.33 -16.17
C ILE A 92 4.76 -5.48 -15.28
N LYS A 93 4.19 -4.39 -15.81
CA LYS A 93 3.27 -3.54 -15.04
C LYS A 93 2.03 -4.32 -14.64
N LEU A 94 1.46 -5.09 -15.57
CA LEU A 94 0.29 -5.94 -15.28
C LEU A 94 0.61 -7.01 -14.23
N ALA A 95 1.81 -7.58 -14.24
CA ALA A 95 2.25 -8.50 -13.19
C ALA A 95 2.27 -7.82 -11.80
N PHE A 96 2.78 -6.59 -11.70
CA PHE A 96 2.70 -5.82 -10.46
C PHE A 96 1.27 -5.44 -10.04
N VAL A 97 0.37 -5.19 -11.00
CA VAL A 97 -1.05 -4.95 -10.71
C VAL A 97 -1.69 -6.22 -10.13
N VAL A 98 -1.39 -7.41 -10.67
CA VAL A 98 -1.84 -8.68 -10.09
C VAL A 98 -1.31 -8.85 -8.67
N LEU A 99 -0.02 -8.56 -8.44
CA LEU A 99 0.57 -8.61 -7.10
C LEU A 99 -0.09 -7.62 -6.13
N LEU A 100 -0.42 -6.41 -6.59
CA LEU A 100 -1.15 -5.41 -5.82
C LEU A 100 -2.55 -5.90 -5.43
N PHE A 101 -3.25 -6.58 -6.32
CA PHE A 101 -4.54 -7.21 -6.03
C PHE A 101 -4.41 -8.35 -5.02
N LEU A 102 -3.41 -9.21 -5.15
CA LEU A 102 -3.14 -10.26 -4.16
C LEU A 102 -2.88 -9.65 -2.77
N TYR A 103 -2.08 -8.59 -2.71
CA TYR A 103 -1.84 -7.83 -1.48
C TYR A 103 -3.14 -7.23 -0.91
N HIS A 104 -3.95 -6.59 -1.76
CA HIS A 104 -5.23 -5.99 -1.36
C HIS A 104 -6.21 -7.04 -0.81
N LEU A 105 -6.35 -8.19 -1.49
CA LEU A 105 -7.22 -9.27 -1.05
C LEU A 105 -6.73 -9.92 0.25
N LYS A 106 -5.42 -10.11 0.40
CA LYS A 106 -4.85 -10.63 1.65
C LYS A 106 -5.07 -9.65 2.81
N THR A 107 -4.93 -8.35 2.55
CA THR A 107 -5.26 -7.27 3.50
C THR A 107 -6.75 -7.26 3.85
N HIS A 108 -7.64 -7.57 2.89
CA HIS A 108 -9.06 -7.71 3.14
C HIS A 108 -9.40 -8.92 4.05
N GLN A 109 -8.68 -10.03 3.91
CA GLN A 109 -8.81 -11.17 4.83
C GLN A 109 -8.44 -10.76 6.26
N MET A 110 -7.32 -10.06 6.43
CA MET A 110 -6.86 -9.54 7.72
C MET A 110 -7.87 -8.55 8.32
N TYR A 111 -8.42 -7.64 7.50
CA TYR A 111 -9.50 -6.74 7.89
C TYR A 111 -10.68 -7.53 8.48
N LYS A 112 -11.19 -8.54 7.77
CA LYS A 112 -12.35 -9.34 8.20
C LYS A 112 -12.10 -10.05 9.52
N GLN A 113 -10.87 -10.52 9.76
CA GLN A 113 -10.48 -11.17 11.02
C GLN A 113 -10.48 -10.17 12.18
N LEU A 114 -9.83 -9.02 12.01
CA LEU A 114 -9.75 -7.98 13.05
C LEU A 114 -11.12 -7.36 13.38
N GLN A 115 -12.05 -7.28 12.43
CA GLN A 115 -13.41 -6.84 12.72
C GLN A 115 -14.16 -7.80 13.65
N LYS A 116 -13.80 -9.08 13.65
CA LYS A 116 -14.38 -10.14 14.50
C LYS A 116 -13.59 -10.38 15.80
N ASP A 117 -12.66 -9.49 16.14
CA ASP A 117 -11.76 -9.64 17.29
C ASP A 117 -10.85 -10.89 17.22
N ASP A 118 -10.65 -11.44 16.02
CA ASP A 118 -9.74 -12.57 15.78
C ASP A 118 -8.31 -12.05 15.51
N VAL A 119 -7.53 -11.92 16.57
CA VAL A 119 -6.16 -11.36 16.54
C VAL A 119 -5.13 -12.49 16.36
N ARG A 120 -4.91 -12.89 15.10
CA ARG A 120 -3.91 -13.94 14.76
C ARG A 120 -2.51 -13.42 14.48
N TYR A 121 -2.41 -12.15 14.12
CA TYR A 121 -1.15 -11.53 13.72
C TYR A 121 -0.63 -10.58 14.79
N THR A 122 0.69 -10.43 14.86
CA THR A 122 1.34 -9.52 15.80
C THR A 122 1.40 -8.09 15.25
N SER A 123 1.52 -7.09 16.14
CA SER A 123 1.73 -5.69 15.75
C SER A 123 2.97 -5.53 14.86
N ASN A 124 4.07 -6.22 15.20
CA ASN A 124 5.31 -6.20 14.41
C ASN A 124 5.11 -6.76 13.00
N PHE A 125 4.36 -7.86 12.86
CA PHE A 125 4.04 -8.41 11.54
C PHE A 125 3.22 -7.42 10.71
N MET A 126 2.23 -6.74 11.30
CA MET A 126 1.43 -5.74 10.58
C MET A 126 2.22 -4.50 10.18
N ARG A 127 3.23 -4.12 10.96
CA ARG A 127 4.19 -3.06 10.58
C ARG A 127 5.03 -3.47 9.37
N LEU A 128 5.50 -4.72 9.32
CA LEU A 128 6.20 -5.23 8.15
C LEU A 128 5.28 -5.34 6.94
N TRP A 129 4.04 -5.82 7.14
CA TRP A 129 3.03 -5.91 6.10
C TRP A 129 2.75 -4.55 5.45
N ASN A 130 2.72 -3.49 6.26
CA ASN A 130 2.55 -2.11 5.78
C ASN A 130 3.56 -1.70 4.71
N GLU A 131 4.82 -2.13 4.84
CA GLU A 131 5.87 -1.82 3.87
C GLU A 131 5.64 -2.49 2.51
N GLY A 132 4.86 -3.57 2.46
CA GLY A 132 4.54 -4.28 1.21
C GLY A 132 3.89 -3.37 0.16
N ALA A 133 2.96 -2.50 0.57
CA ALA A 133 2.37 -1.52 -0.32
C ALA A 133 3.41 -0.54 -0.87
N THR A 134 4.41 -0.16 -0.06
CA THR A 134 5.46 0.79 -0.43
C THR A 134 6.34 0.19 -1.51
N PHE A 135 6.79 -1.06 -1.32
CA PHE A 135 7.58 -1.76 -2.33
C PHE A 135 6.87 -1.85 -3.68
N ILE A 136 5.58 -2.18 -3.69
CA ILE A 136 4.80 -2.28 -4.93
C ILE A 136 4.67 -0.91 -5.60
N LEU A 137 4.35 0.16 -4.84
CA LEU A 137 4.22 1.51 -5.40
C LEU A 137 5.49 1.90 -6.13
N PHE A 138 6.62 1.82 -5.44
CA PHE A 138 7.87 2.26 -6.02
C PHE A 138 8.27 1.43 -7.24
N ALA A 139 8.12 0.10 -7.19
CA ALA A 139 8.40 -0.77 -8.34
C ALA A 139 7.59 -0.35 -9.57
N VAL A 140 6.30 -0.05 -9.38
CA VAL A 140 5.41 0.43 -10.45
C VAL A 140 5.82 1.81 -10.97
N ILE A 141 6.18 2.75 -10.09
CA ILE A 141 6.60 4.11 -10.50
C ILE A 141 7.89 4.04 -11.33
N PHE A 142 8.91 3.33 -10.86
CA PHE A 142 10.16 3.17 -11.61
C PHE A 142 9.93 2.51 -12.98
N LEU A 143 9.10 1.47 -13.03
CA LEU A 143 8.73 0.82 -14.28
C LEU A 143 8.03 1.78 -15.26
N VAL A 144 7.07 2.58 -14.78
CA VAL A 144 6.29 3.51 -15.62
C VAL A 144 7.13 4.69 -16.11
N ILE A 145 8.03 5.22 -15.28
CA ILE A 145 8.87 6.37 -15.63
C ILE A 145 10.03 5.94 -16.54
N LEU A 146 10.72 4.85 -16.22
CA LEU A 146 11.87 4.39 -16.99
C LEU A 146 11.46 3.64 -18.26
N LYS A 147 10.21 3.16 -18.35
CA LYS A 147 9.62 2.42 -19.49
C LYS A 147 10.51 1.31 -20.04
N ASN A 148 11.35 0.74 -19.17
CA ASN A 148 12.35 -0.25 -19.53
C ASN A 148 12.17 -1.48 -18.65
N SER A 149 12.14 -2.64 -19.29
CA SER A 149 11.88 -3.93 -18.66
C SER A 149 12.94 -4.40 -17.66
N ILE A 150 14.13 -3.79 -17.65
CA ILE A 150 15.23 -4.15 -16.73
C ILE A 150 15.38 -3.11 -15.61
N ASN A 151 15.07 -1.84 -15.89
CA ASN A 151 15.40 -0.75 -14.96
C ASN A 151 14.52 -0.69 -13.69
N TRP A 152 13.37 -1.34 -13.69
CA TRP A 152 12.56 -1.48 -12.47
C TRP A 152 13.30 -2.29 -11.38
N ILE A 153 14.20 -3.21 -11.77
CA ILE A 153 15.00 -4.02 -10.85
C ILE A 153 15.95 -3.10 -10.07
N PHE A 154 16.62 -2.16 -10.74
CA PHE A 154 17.49 -1.18 -10.07
C PHE A 154 16.69 -0.24 -9.16
N GLY A 155 15.46 0.11 -9.55
CA GLY A 155 14.53 0.83 -8.67
C GLY A 155 14.23 0.06 -7.39
N VAL A 156 13.82 -1.22 -7.51
CA VAL A 156 13.53 -2.13 -6.38
C VAL A 156 14.74 -2.33 -5.48
N ILE A 157 15.91 -2.58 -6.06
CA ILE A 157 17.18 -2.67 -5.33
C ILE A 157 17.47 -1.35 -4.61
N GLY A 158 17.28 -0.22 -5.28
CA GLY A 158 17.47 1.12 -4.71
C GLY A 158 16.61 1.38 -3.47
N ILE A 159 15.36 0.89 -3.43
CA ILE A 159 14.49 1.04 -2.24
C ILE A 159 14.89 0.07 -1.14
N PHE A 160 15.30 -1.15 -1.48
CA PHE A 160 15.86 -2.07 -0.48
C PHE A 160 17.10 -1.45 0.16
N VAL A 161 17.99 -0.85 -0.64
CA VAL A 161 19.16 -0.12 -0.16
C VAL A 161 18.75 1.10 0.68
N LEU A 162 17.79 1.90 0.22
CA LEU A 162 17.29 3.06 0.98
C LEU A 162 16.63 2.64 2.30
N GLY A 163 15.83 1.58 2.31
CA GLY A 163 15.19 1.02 3.50
C GLY A 163 16.22 0.49 4.50
N ILE A 164 17.28 -0.19 4.02
CA ILE A 164 18.42 -0.59 4.84
C ILE A 164 19.14 0.64 5.40
N LEU A 165 19.38 1.67 4.58
CA LEU A 165 20.04 2.91 5.02
C LEU A 165 19.23 3.68 6.06
N LEU A 166 17.91 3.79 5.87
CA LEU A 166 17.02 4.42 6.86
C LEU A 166 16.96 3.62 8.16
N MET A 167 16.92 2.30 8.09
CA MET A 167 16.95 1.43 9.27
C MET A 167 18.28 1.52 10.02
N LEU A 168 19.41 1.57 9.29
CA LEU A 168 20.73 1.81 9.85
C LEU A 168 20.81 3.19 10.49
N GLY A 169 20.33 4.23 9.81
CA GLY A 169 20.24 5.60 10.33
C GLY A 169 19.43 5.68 11.61
N PHE A 170 18.27 5.02 11.66
CA PHE A 170 17.46 4.93 12.88
C PHE A 170 18.20 4.19 14.01
N LYS A 171 18.90 3.09 13.70
CA LYS A 171 19.66 2.32 14.69
C LYS A 171 20.86 3.11 15.23
N VAL A 172 21.52 3.89 14.38
CA VAL A 172 22.61 4.82 14.74
C VAL A 172 22.06 5.93 15.61
N TYR A 173 20.99 6.60 15.20
CA TYR A 173 20.31 7.64 15.98
C TYR A 173 19.89 7.12 17.36
N LYS A 174 19.26 5.95 17.43
CA LYS A 174 18.88 5.31 18.69
C LYS A 174 20.10 5.07 19.59
N ARG A 175 21.20 4.56 19.03
CA ARG A 175 22.45 4.31 19.76
C ARG A 175 23.14 5.59 20.24
N ILE A 176 23.06 6.67 19.47
CA ILE A 176 23.58 7.99 19.86
C ILE A 176 22.77 8.54 21.04
N ARG A 177 21.44 8.51 20.95
CA ARG A 177 20.54 8.95 22.03
C ARG A 177 20.67 8.12 23.30
N GLU A 178 20.91 6.81 23.18
CA GLU A 178 21.18 5.94 24.34
C GLU A 178 22.51 6.24 25.03
N LYS A 179 23.51 6.75 24.29
CA LYS A 179 24.83 7.14 24.84
C LYS A 179 24.89 8.59 25.31
N ASN A 180 24.07 9.48 24.76
CA ASN A 180 24.01 10.87 25.13
C ASN A 180 22.55 11.34 25.07
N PRO A 181 21.83 11.40 26.21
CA PRO A 181 20.40 11.73 26.25
C PRO A 181 20.04 13.13 25.73
N GLU A 182 21.02 14.02 25.62
CA GLU A 182 20.90 15.43 25.20
C GLU A 182 21.32 15.66 23.72
N ALA A 183 21.62 14.59 22.95
CA ALA A 183 22.13 14.67 21.56
C ALA A 183 21.05 14.54 20.48
#